data_AF-A0A9P7A6U0-F1
#
_entry.id   AF-A0A9P7A6U0-F1
#
_cell.length_a   1.000
_cell.length_b   1.000
_cell.length_c   1.000
_cell.angle_alpha   90.00
_cell.angle_beta   90.00
_cell.angle_gamma   90.00
#
_symmetry.space_group_name_H-M   'P 1'
#
loop_
_entity.id
_entity.type
_entity.pdbx_description
1 polymer ?
#
loop_
_entity_poly.entity_id
_entity_poly.type
_entity_poly.pdbx_seq_one_letter_code
_entity_poly.pdbx_strand_id
1 'polypeptide(L)'
;MPRSCWEVKWGVAQVHQRLANQGTLVKRDEIRQILHDHFDTEFDARLVGSKDAINCVPLDCLRPWHQQHADGHEKLSAQALRMGDITLPIYAFKDQFSTFVPYMRCLPNVRLSNVIGHVFLDLVEEYGCVPIQLTTDKGSEVGDMVRCQERLR
;
A
#
# COMPACT_ATOMS: atom_id res chain seq x y z
N MET A 1 -10.94 33.72 -4.63
CA MET A 1 -10.30 33.87 -3.30
C MET A 1 -9.35 32.70 -3.11
N PRO A 2 -8.05 32.91 -2.85
CA PRO A 2 -7.11 31.81 -2.67
C PRO A 2 -7.38 31.14 -1.31
N ARG A 3 -7.54 29.81 -1.32
CA ARG A 3 -7.64 29.01 -0.09
C ARG A 3 -6.35 29.23 0.71
N SER A 4 -6.50 29.65 1.95
CA SER A 4 -5.38 29.90 2.86
C SER A 4 -4.58 28.61 3.08
N CYS A 5 -3.27 28.70 2.92
CA CYS A 5 -2.26 27.62 2.97
C CYS A 5 -2.14 26.90 4.35
N TRP A 6 -3.08 27.10 5.26
CA TRP A 6 -2.97 26.71 6.68
C TRP A 6 -3.66 25.39 7.05
N GLU A 7 -4.11 24.59 6.08
CA GLU A 7 -4.87 23.36 6.31
C GLU A 7 -4.02 22.06 6.27
N VAL A 8 -2.71 22.15 6.47
CA VAL A 8 -1.84 20.97 6.39
C VAL A 8 -0.98 20.85 7.64
N LYS A 9 -1.09 19.69 8.31
CA LYS A 9 -0.34 19.32 9.52
C LYS A 9 1.10 18.98 9.13
N TRP A 10 2.07 19.85 9.44
CA TRP A 10 3.48 19.68 9.03
C TRP A 10 4.32 19.00 10.12
N GLY A 11 5.26 18.13 9.73
CA GLY A 11 6.20 17.53 10.69
C GLY A 11 7.43 18.39 10.92
N VAL A 12 8.15 18.16 12.02
CA VAL A 12 9.41 18.85 12.36
C VAL A 12 10.36 18.91 11.15
N ALA A 13 10.51 17.81 10.41
CA ALA A 13 11.36 17.76 9.22
C ALA A 13 10.86 18.66 8.07
N GLN A 14 9.55 18.71 7.86
CA GLN A 14 8.94 19.54 6.82
C GLN A 14 8.98 21.03 7.18
N VAL A 15 8.78 21.37 8.45
CA VAL A 15 8.90 22.74 8.97
C VAL A 15 10.35 23.22 8.84
N HIS A 16 11.33 22.39 9.23
CA HIS A 16 12.75 22.68 9.07
C HIS A 16 13.12 22.92 7.60
N GLN A 17 12.67 22.06 6.69
CA GLN A 17 12.96 22.23 5.26
C GLN A 17 12.33 23.49 4.67
N ARG A 18 11.12 23.87 5.11
CA ARG A 18 10.44 25.08 4.64
C ARG A 18 11.07 26.36 5.15
N LEU A 19 11.46 26.38 6.43
CA LEU A 19 12.20 27.51 7.01
C LEU A 19 13.54 27.70 6.30
N ALA A 20 14.25 26.61 5.99
CA ALA A 20 15.46 26.65 5.19
C ALA A 20 15.21 27.22 3.78
N ASN A 21 14.13 26.82 3.11
CA ASN A 21 13.75 27.36 1.80
C ASN A 21 13.36 28.85 1.84
N GLN A 22 12.92 29.36 3.00
CA GLN A 22 12.63 30.77 3.24
C GLN A 22 13.87 31.55 3.72
N GLY A 23 15.04 30.92 3.77
CA GLY A 23 16.29 31.54 4.19
C GLY A 23 16.48 31.65 5.71
N THR A 24 15.61 31.01 6.49
CA THR A 24 15.69 31.02 7.95
C THR A 24 16.30 29.70 8.43
N LEU A 25 17.57 29.77 8.83
CA LEU A 25 18.33 28.62 9.30
C LEU A 25 18.19 28.48 10.82
N VAL A 26 17.42 27.51 11.27
CA VAL A 26 17.18 27.21 12.68
C VAL A 26 17.59 25.77 12.93
N LYS A 27 18.20 25.49 14.10
CA LYS A 27 18.58 24.13 14.44
C LYS A 27 17.33 23.26 14.58
N ARG A 28 17.40 22.03 14.09
CA ARG A 28 16.29 21.06 14.18
C ARG A 28 15.76 20.91 15.61
N ASP A 29 16.63 20.92 16.61
CA ASP A 29 16.26 20.76 18.02
C ASP A 29 15.49 21.97 18.57
N GLU A 30 15.87 23.19 18.16
CA GLU A 30 15.13 24.42 18.49
C GLU A 30 13.75 24.41 17.86
N ILE A 31 13.63 24.00 16.59
CA ILE A 31 12.33 23.85 15.91
C ILE A 31 11.47 22.82 16.63
N ARG A 32 12.07 21.69 17.04
CA ARG A 32 11.35 20.64 17.80
C ARG A 32 10.83 21.16 19.13
N GLN A 33 11.65 21.92 19.88
CA GLN A 33 11.25 22.49 21.16
C GLN A 33 10.09 23.47 20.98
N ILE A 34 10.20 24.42 20.05
CA ILE A 34 9.15 25.40 19.75
C ILE A 34 7.84 24.71 19.34
N LEU A 35 7.95 23.66 18.51
CA LEU A 35 6.82 22.87 18.04
C LEU A 35 6.12 22.10 19.17
N HIS A 36 6.86 21.54 20.14
CA HIS A 36 6.24 20.94 21.33
C HIS A 36 5.66 21.97 22.29
N ASP A 37 6.33 23.11 22.47
CA ASP A 37 5.89 24.15 23.42
C ASP A 37 4.59 24.84 22.97
N HIS A 38 4.36 24.96 21.66
CA HIS A 38 3.23 25.73 21.10
C HIS A 38 2.21 24.91 20.31
N PHE A 39 2.61 23.75 19.77
CA PHE A 39 1.80 22.95 18.84
C PHE A 39 1.70 21.47 19.24
N ASP A 40 1.80 21.16 20.54
CA ASP A 40 1.75 19.76 21.04
C ASP A 40 0.48 19.01 20.59
N THR A 41 -0.65 19.72 20.49
CA THR A 41 -1.91 19.18 19.96
C THR A 41 -1.80 18.65 18.53
N GLU A 42 -0.92 19.21 17.69
CA GLU A 42 -0.65 18.72 16.34
C GLU A 42 0.20 17.44 16.34
N PHE A 43 1.03 17.24 17.37
CA PHE A 43 1.78 16.00 17.58
C PHE A 43 0.86 14.88 18.06
N ASP A 44 0.00 15.18 19.03
CA ASP A 44 -1.00 14.24 19.54
C ASP A 44 -1.92 13.75 18.43
N ALA A 45 -2.37 14.66 17.56
CA ALA A 45 -3.19 14.33 16.39
C ALA A 45 -2.46 13.50 15.31
N ARG A 46 -1.16 13.22 15.48
CA ARG A 46 -0.35 12.36 14.58
C ARG A 46 0.13 11.09 15.26
N LEU A 47 -0.05 10.95 16.57
CA LEU A 47 0.28 9.75 17.30
C LEU A 47 -0.49 8.54 16.74
N VAL A 48 0.15 7.37 16.69
CA VAL A 48 -0.51 6.14 16.25
C VAL A 48 -1.59 5.79 17.27
N GLY A 49 -2.86 6.03 16.93
CA GLY A 49 -4.01 5.87 17.82
C GLY A 49 -4.94 7.09 17.90
N SER A 50 -4.49 8.28 17.47
CA SER A 50 -5.33 9.50 17.43
C SER A 50 -6.07 9.71 16.11
N LYS A 51 -5.85 8.81 15.14
CA LYS A 51 -6.71 8.75 13.95
C LYS A 51 -8.06 8.22 14.39
N ASP A 52 -9.13 8.89 13.99
CA ASP A 52 -10.48 8.34 14.11
C ASP A 52 -10.46 6.90 13.59
N ALA A 53 -11.11 5.99 14.33
CA ALA A 53 -11.25 4.61 13.91
C ALA A 53 -11.76 4.61 12.48
N ILE A 54 -11.00 3.97 11.57
CA ILE A 54 -11.40 3.85 10.17
C ILE A 54 -12.80 3.25 10.18
N ASN A 55 -13.77 3.97 9.59
CA ASN A 55 -15.13 3.49 9.53
C ASN A 55 -15.17 2.23 8.66
N CYS A 56 -15.17 1.06 9.29
CA CYS A 56 -15.24 -0.23 8.64
C CYS A 56 -16.63 -0.42 8.04
N VAL A 57 -16.79 -0.03 6.78
CA VAL A 57 -18.00 -0.30 6.00
C VAL A 57 -18.00 -1.75 5.49
N PRO A 58 -19.16 -2.41 5.43
CA PRO A 58 -19.29 -3.72 4.80
C PRO A 58 -18.83 -3.67 3.34
N LEU A 59 -18.05 -4.66 2.93
CA LEU A 59 -17.64 -4.83 1.54
C LEU A 59 -18.82 -5.38 0.73
N ASP A 60 -19.23 -4.67 -0.33
CA ASP A 60 -20.31 -5.08 -1.21
C ASP A 60 -19.77 -5.87 -2.42
N CYS A 61 -20.40 -7.00 -2.74
CA CYS A 61 -20.02 -7.81 -3.89
C CYS A 61 -21.19 -8.67 -4.39
N LEU A 62 -21.38 -8.71 -5.72
CA LEU A 62 -22.55 -9.32 -6.35
C LEU A 62 -22.52 -10.85 -6.31
N ARG A 63 -21.36 -11.46 -6.60
CA ARG A 63 -21.18 -12.91 -6.77
C ARG A 63 -19.68 -13.28 -6.78
N PRO A 64 -19.31 -14.57 -6.71
CA PRO A 64 -17.93 -15.00 -6.93
C PRO A 64 -17.39 -14.45 -8.25
N TRP A 65 -16.09 -14.11 -8.29
CA TRP A 65 -15.42 -13.50 -9.45
C TRP A 65 -15.87 -12.07 -9.79
N HIS A 66 -16.71 -11.44 -8.96
CA HIS A 66 -17.02 -10.02 -9.12
C HIS A 66 -15.81 -9.14 -8.80
N GLN A 67 -15.19 -9.34 -7.64
CA GLN A 67 -14.05 -8.56 -7.20
C GLN A 67 -13.01 -9.46 -6.53
N GLN A 68 -11.79 -9.39 -7.02
CA GLN A 68 -10.64 -10.09 -6.45
C GLN A 68 -9.61 -9.09 -5.95
N HIS A 69 -9.00 -9.43 -4.82
CA HIS A 69 -7.89 -8.69 -4.21
C HIS A 69 -6.60 -9.44 -4.46
N ALA A 70 -5.61 -8.76 -5.03
CA ALA A 70 -4.29 -9.30 -5.30
C ALA A 70 -3.27 -8.59 -4.42
N ASP A 71 -2.50 -9.37 -3.67
CA ASP A 71 -1.47 -8.86 -2.77
C ASP A 71 -0.22 -9.76 -2.80
N GLY A 72 0.93 -9.10 -2.70
CA GLY A 72 2.25 -9.71 -2.65
C GLY A 72 2.85 -9.47 -1.27
N HIS A 73 3.24 -10.53 -0.58
CA HIS A 73 3.79 -10.42 0.77
C HIS A 73 5.13 -11.13 0.93
N GLU A 74 6.14 -10.37 1.36
CA GLU A 74 7.48 -10.85 1.74
C GLU A 74 7.53 -11.36 3.20
N LYS A 75 6.54 -12.14 3.67
CA LYS A 75 6.51 -12.61 5.09
C LYS A 75 7.66 -13.55 5.45
N LEU A 76 8.13 -14.36 4.49
CA LEU A 76 9.23 -15.30 4.68
C LEU A 76 10.55 -14.63 4.28
N SER A 77 10.88 -13.54 4.96
CA SER A 77 12.13 -12.83 4.75
C SER A 77 13.30 -13.59 5.37
N ALA A 78 14.53 -13.18 5.01
CA ALA A 78 15.79 -13.71 5.54
C ALA A 78 15.79 -13.85 7.07
N GLN A 79 15.16 -12.90 7.78
CA GLN A 79 15.05 -12.89 9.24
C GLN A 79 14.15 -14.02 9.77
N ALA A 80 13.06 -14.33 9.07
CA ALA A 80 12.13 -15.38 9.44
C ALA A 80 12.69 -16.78 9.13
N LEU A 81 13.38 -16.93 7.99
CA LEU A 81 13.87 -18.23 7.51
C LEU A 81 15.23 -18.64 8.11
N ARG A 82 16.08 -17.68 8.51
CA ARG A 82 17.46 -17.93 8.98
C ARG A 82 18.33 -18.71 7.97
N MET A 83 18.03 -18.59 6.69
CA MET A 83 18.73 -19.27 5.58
C MET A 83 19.65 -18.31 4.79
N GLY A 84 20.21 -17.30 5.47
CA GLY A 84 20.95 -16.22 4.81
C GLY A 84 20.01 -15.23 4.12
N ASP A 85 20.42 -14.66 2.99
CA ASP A 85 19.69 -13.61 2.25
C ASP A 85 18.54 -14.13 1.37
N ILE A 86 18.11 -15.37 1.59
CA ILE A 86 16.99 -15.97 0.83
C ILE A 86 15.67 -15.41 1.37
N THR A 87 14.84 -14.92 0.44
CA THR A 87 13.46 -14.52 0.73
C THR A 87 12.51 -15.35 -0.13
N LEU A 88 11.39 -15.77 0.46
CA LEU A 88 10.33 -16.52 -0.23
C LEU A 88 9.06 -15.67 -0.28
N PRO A 89 8.96 -14.70 -1.19
CA PRO A 89 7.76 -13.91 -1.31
C PRO A 89 6.59 -14.76 -1.82
N ILE A 90 5.40 -14.45 -1.31
CA ILE A 90 4.16 -15.12 -1.68
C ILE A 90 3.29 -14.10 -2.40
N TYR A 91 2.65 -14.51 -3.49
CA TYR A 91 1.64 -13.71 -4.16
C TYR A 91 0.32 -14.49 -4.19
N ALA A 92 -0.77 -13.81 -3.88
CA ALA A 92 -2.07 -14.44 -3.76
C ALA A 92 -3.21 -13.57 -4.31
N PHE A 93 -4.22 -14.26 -4.86
CA PHE A 93 -5.49 -13.70 -5.25
C PHE A 93 -6.57 -14.20 -4.30
N LYS A 94 -7.36 -13.29 -3.76
CA LYS A 94 -8.47 -13.59 -2.85
C LYS A 94 -9.77 -13.04 -3.41
N ASP A 95 -10.78 -13.90 -3.48
CA ASP A 95 -12.13 -13.50 -3.85
C ASP A 95 -12.82 -12.79 -2.68
N GLN A 96 -13.41 -11.62 -2.94
CA GLN A 96 -14.07 -10.81 -1.92
C GLN A 96 -15.37 -11.46 -1.42
N PHE A 97 -16.12 -12.10 -2.33
CA PHE A 97 -17.43 -12.66 -2.02
C PHE A 97 -17.35 -13.88 -1.11
N SER A 98 -16.52 -14.84 -1.49
CA SER A 98 -16.40 -16.12 -0.78
C SER A 98 -15.27 -16.14 0.25
N THR A 99 -14.41 -15.11 0.29
CA THR A 99 -13.14 -15.11 1.06
C THR A 99 -12.15 -16.20 0.61
N PHE A 100 -12.50 -16.98 -0.42
CA PHE A 100 -11.67 -18.04 -0.97
C PHE A 100 -10.42 -17.47 -1.62
N VAL A 101 -9.30 -18.18 -1.51
CA VAL A 101 -8.03 -17.82 -2.15
C VAL A 101 -7.83 -18.75 -3.34
N PRO A 102 -8.34 -18.40 -4.53
CA PRO A 102 -8.25 -19.26 -5.71
C PRO A 102 -6.81 -19.58 -6.11
N TYR A 103 -5.87 -18.65 -5.91
CA TYR A 103 -4.51 -18.84 -6.36
C TYR A 103 -3.52 -18.21 -5.39
N MET A 104 -2.54 -19.01 -4.95
CA MET A 104 -1.45 -18.59 -4.09
C MET A 104 -0.17 -19.34 -4.49
N ARG A 105 0.91 -18.61 -4.74
CA ARG A 105 2.21 -19.18 -5.11
C ARG A 105 3.35 -18.47 -4.41
N CYS A 106 4.36 -19.25 -4.04
CA CYS A 106 5.68 -18.72 -3.70
C CYS A 106 6.40 -18.37 -4.99
N LEU A 107 6.86 -17.14 -5.11
CA LEU A 107 7.57 -16.64 -6.28
C LEU A 107 8.99 -16.27 -5.89
N PRO A 108 9.97 -16.32 -6.81
CA PRO A 108 11.34 -15.90 -6.50
C PRO A 108 11.46 -14.37 -6.40
N ASN A 109 10.61 -13.61 -7.12
CA ASN A 109 10.61 -12.16 -7.11
C ASN A 109 9.23 -11.62 -7.46
N VAL A 110 8.57 -10.96 -6.50
CA VAL A 110 7.23 -10.36 -6.67
C VAL A 110 7.25 -8.91 -7.13
N ARG A 111 8.44 -8.31 -7.30
CA ARG A 111 8.58 -6.89 -7.69
C ARG A 111 8.67 -6.67 -9.20
N LEU A 112 8.63 -7.75 -9.97
CA LEU A 112 8.75 -7.73 -11.42
C LEU A 112 7.39 -7.82 -12.09
N SER A 113 7.09 -6.84 -12.94
CA SER A 113 5.78 -6.72 -13.60
C SER A 113 5.40 -7.92 -14.47
N ASN A 114 6.37 -8.44 -15.22
CA ASN A 114 6.16 -9.62 -16.06
C ASN A 114 5.83 -10.87 -15.24
N VAL A 115 6.44 -11.05 -14.07
CA VAL A 115 6.18 -12.19 -13.20
C VAL A 115 4.73 -12.14 -12.70
N ILE A 116 4.27 -10.98 -12.20
CA ILE A 116 2.89 -10.84 -11.72
C ILE A 116 1.88 -10.98 -12.85
N GLY A 117 2.19 -10.45 -14.05
CA GLY A 117 1.36 -10.66 -15.24
C GLY A 117 1.20 -12.14 -15.60
N HIS A 118 2.26 -12.93 -15.54
CA HIS A 118 2.19 -14.38 -15.76
C HIS A 118 1.35 -15.10 -14.70
N VAL A 119 1.54 -14.77 -13.42
CA VAL A 119 0.79 -15.37 -12.31
C VAL A 119 -0.72 -15.10 -12.48
N PHE A 120 -1.10 -13.92 -12.98
CA PHE A 120 -2.48 -13.63 -13.32
C PHE A 120 -3.00 -14.47 -14.50
N LEU A 121 -2.20 -14.67 -15.55
CA LEU A 121 -2.58 -15.52 -16.67
C LEU A 121 -2.73 -16.98 -16.25
N ASP A 122 -1.86 -17.49 -15.38
CA ASP A 122 -1.96 -18.85 -14.83
C ASP A 122 -3.26 -19.03 -14.03
N LEU A 123 -3.66 -18.03 -13.24
CA LEU A 123 -4.96 -18.03 -12.55
C LEU A 123 -6.13 -18.11 -13.56
N VAL A 124 -6.08 -17.30 -14.63
CA VAL A 124 -7.13 -17.29 -15.66
C VAL A 124 -7.18 -18.62 -16.39
N GLU A 125 -6.04 -19.23 -16.70
CA GLU A 125 -5.95 -20.53 -17.35
C GLU A 125 -6.48 -21.65 -16.45
N GLU A 126 -6.12 -21.66 -15.16
CA GLU A 126 -6.53 -22.69 -14.20
C GLU A 126 -8.05 -22.70 -13.96
N TYR A 127 -8.67 -21.52 -13.91
CA TYR A 127 -10.11 -21.40 -13.62
C TYR A 127 -10.99 -21.12 -14.86
N GLY A 128 -10.39 -20.83 -16.02
CA GLY A 128 -11.10 -20.44 -17.25
C GLY A 128 -11.95 -19.19 -17.09
N CYS A 129 -11.67 -18.35 -16.09
CA CYS A 129 -12.49 -17.22 -15.67
C CYS A 129 -11.61 -15.99 -15.44
N VAL A 130 -12.15 -14.81 -15.79
CA VAL A 130 -11.49 -13.51 -15.56
C VAL A 130 -12.30 -12.71 -14.55
N PRO A 131 -11.69 -12.17 -13.48
CA PRO A 131 -12.41 -11.35 -12.51
C PRO A 131 -12.90 -10.05 -13.14
N ILE A 132 -14.15 -9.66 -12.84
CA ILE A 132 -14.74 -8.42 -13.37
C ILE A 132 -13.94 -7.21 -12.87
N GLN A 133 -13.63 -7.17 -11.58
CA GLN A 133 -12.79 -6.15 -10.97
C GLN A 133 -11.62 -6.79 -10.25
N LEU A 134 -10.43 -6.22 -10.46
CA LEU A 134 -9.23 -6.56 -9.71
C LEU A 134 -8.84 -5.36 -8.86
N THR A 135 -8.56 -5.61 -7.59
CA THR A 135 -8.13 -4.61 -6.62
C THR A 135 -6.76 -5.02 -6.12
N THR A 136 -5.83 -4.09 -6.11
CA THR A 136 -4.44 -4.33 -5.75
C THR A 136 -3.84 -3.02 -5.29
N ASP A 137 -2.92 -3.08 -4.34
CA ASP A 137 -2.19 -1.90 -3.90
C ASP A 137 -1.30 -1.42 -5.05
N LYS A 138 -1.25 -0.09 -5.24
CA LYS A 138 -0.60 0.50 -6.40
C LYS A 138 0.93 0.34 -6.32
N GLY A 139 1.43 -0.77 -6.87
CA GLY A 139 2.84 -1.07 -7.06
C GLY A 139 3.28 -1.01 -8.51
N SER A 140 4.57 -0.84 -8.76
CA SER A 140 5.17 -0.84 -10.10
C SER A 140 5.08 -2.20 -10.81
N GLU A 141 4.95 -3.27 -10.02
CA GLU A 141 4.88 -4.67 -10.41
C GLU A 141 3.51 -5.10 -10.96
N VAL A 142 2.50 -4.24 -10.85
CA VAL A 142 1.12 -4.61 -11.24
C VAL A 142 0.84 -4.25 -12.71
N GLY A 143 1.76 -3.56 -13.39
CA GLY A 143 1.53 -2.97 -14.71
C GLY A 143 1.04 -3.97 -15.76
N ASP A 144 1.72 -5.11 -15.92
CA ASP A 144 1.35 -6.08 -16.95
C ASP A 144 0.11 -6.89 -16.57
N MET A 145 -0.14 -7.12 -15.28
CA MET A 145 -1.38 -7.73 -14.80
C MET A 145 -2.60 -6.88 -15.16
N VAL A 146 -2.53 -5.56 -14.96
CA VAL A 146 -3.61 -4.64 -15.37
C VAL A 146 -3.82 -4.69 -16.88
N ARG A 147 -2.75 -4.67 -17.69
CA ARG A 147 -2.85 -4.79 -19.15
C ARG A 147 -3.51 -6.09 -19.59
N CYS A 148 -3.17 -7.21 -18.95
CA CYS A 148 -3.76 -8.52 -19.25
C CYS A 148 -5.26 -8.52 -18.93
N GLN A 149 -5.66 -7.99 -17.78
CA GLN A 149 -7.06 -7.90 -17.39
C GLN A 149 -7.87 -7.05 -18.36
N GLU A 150 -7.36 -5.88 -18.76
CA GLU A 150 -8.03 -4.98 -19.72
C GLU A 150 -8.24 -5.62 -21.10
N ARG A 151 -7.36 -6.54 -21.50
CA ARG A 151 -7.45 -7.22 -22.81
C ARG A 151 -8.34 -8.46 -22.80
N LEU A 152 -8.46 -9.14 -21.66
CA LEU A 152 -9.22 -10.38 -21.52
C LEU A 152 -10.68 -10.17 -21.11
N ARG A 153 -11.03 -8.94 -20.72
CA ARG A 153 -12.36 -8.53 -20.32
C ARG A 153 -13.09 -7.81 -21.44
#